data_AF-A0A8F4FU89-F1
#
_entry.id   AF-A0A8F4FU89-F1
#
_cell.length_a   1.000
_cell.length_b   1.000
_cell.length_c   1.000
_cell.angle_alpha   90.00
_cell.angle_beta   90.00
_cell.angle_gamma   90.00
#
_symmetry.space_group_name_H-M   'P 1'
#
loop_
_entity.id
_entity.type
_entity.pdbx_description
1 polymer ?
#
loop_
_entity_poly.entity_id
_entity_poly.type
_entity_poly.pdbx_seq_one_letter_code
_entity_poly.pdbx_strand_id
1 'polypeptide(L)'
;MTDDKRPVDQAVELVLFAPIGFALEARRLLPSFVERGKQQVAMAKMIGQFAVKQGQTEGKARLSKAQEQAEAILTEFGLRPADGGDEPDPVAPVAAAPAPSPAPKPAATPRAAKPAVRSSAAATGLAIPDYDSLAASQVIPRLAGLEAAELEAVRSYEAGHRGRKTILGKVAQLQGE
;
A
#
# COMPACT_ATOMS: atom_id res chain seq x y z
N MET A 1 -31.01 -7.87 -25.05
CA MET A 1 -32.06 -7.40 -24.12
C MET A 1 -31.38 -7.09 -22.81
N THR A 2 -31.09 -5.83 -22.57
CA THR A 2 -30.43 -5.34 -21.36
C THR A 2 -31.49 -5.28 -20.27
N ASP A 3 -31.33 -6.12 -19.26
CA ASP A 3 -32.24 -6.23 -18.13
C ASP A 3 -31.96 -5.06 -17.18
N ASP A 4 -32.81 -4.04 -17.22
CA ASP A 4 -32.84 -2.92 -16.26
C ASP A 4 -33.37 -3.44 -14.91
N LYS A 5 -32.59 -4.30 -14.24
CA LYS A 5 -32.87 -4.66 -12.86
C LYS A 5 -32.72 -3.40 -12.01
N ARG A 6 -33.80 -3.06 -11.30
CA ARG A 6 -33.85 -1.90 -10.41
C ARG A 6 -32.66 -1.96 -9.43
N PRO A 7 -31.95 -0.84 -9.19
CA PRO A 7 -30.72 -0.84 -8.39
C PRO A 7 -30.91 -1.36 -6.95
N VAL A 8 -32.16 -1.35 -6.46
CA VAL A 8 -32.54 -1.92 -5.17
C VAL A 8 -32.51 -3.45 -5.17
N ASP A 9 -32.98 -4.10 -6.25
CA ASP A 9 -32.92 -5.57 -6.37
C ASP A 9 -31.46 -6.04 -6.49
N GLN A 10 -30.62 -5.24 -7.17
CA GLN A 10 -29.19 -5.53 -7.29
C GLN A 10 -28.46 -5.39 -5.94
N ALA A 11 -28.87 -4.43 -5.10
CA ALA A 11 -28.36 -4.31 -3.74
C ALA A 11 -28.77 -5.50 -2.85
N VAL A 12 -30.00 -6.01 -3.00
CA VAL A 12 -30.49 -7.19 -2.27
C VAL A 12 -29.76 -8.46 -2.71
N GLU A 13 -29.57 -8.67 -4.01
CA GLU A 13 -28.76 -9.79 -4.52
C GLU A 13 -27.31 -9.70 -4.03
N LEU A 14 -26.72 -8.51 -3.97
CA LEU A 14 -25.35 -8.32 -3.51
C LEU A 14 -25.20 -8.59 -2.00
N VAL A 15 -26.13 -8.12 -1.18
CA VAL A 15 -26.06 -8.33 0.28
C VAL A 15 -26.33 -9.80 0.65
N LEU A 16 -27.18 -10.50 -0.09
CA LEU A 16 -27.55 -11.89 0.24
C LEU A 16 -26.63 -12.92 -0.42
N PHE A 17 -26.24 -12.70 -1.68
CA PHE A 17 -25.49 -13.65 -2.49
C PHE A 17 -23.98 -13.40 -2.48
N ALA A 18 -23.52 -12.16 -2.35
CA ALA A 18 -22.08 -11.87 -2.31
C ALA A 18 -21.34 -12.48 -1.10
N PRO A 19 -21.89 -12.56 0.13
CA PRO A 19 -21.21 -13.22 1.24
C PRO A 19 -21.01 -14.72 0.99
N ILE A 20 -21.99 -15.38 0.36
CA ILE A 20 -21.93 -16.81 0.03
C ILE A 20 -20.90 -17.05 -1.08
N GLY A 21 -20.94 -16.22 -2.14
CA GLY A 21 -19.93 -16.25 -3.19
C GLY A 21 -18.52 -15.99 -2.65
N PHE A 22 -18.36 -15.02 -1.74
CA PHE A 22 -17.10 -14.74 -1.08
C PHE A 22 -16.62 -15.91 -0.22
N ALA A 23 -17.49 -16.59 0.53
CA ALA A 23 -17.12 -17.75 1.34
C ALA A 23 -16.62 -18.95 0.51
N LEU A 24 -17.18 -19.14 -0.69
CA LEU A 24 -16.74 -20.16 -1.64
C LEU A 24 -15.37 -19.81 -2.26
N GLU A 25 -15.17 -18.54 -2.64
CA GLU A 25 -13.94 -18.08 -3.28
C GLU A 25 -12.78 -17.86 -2.28
N ALA A 26 -13.10 -17.56 -1.02
CA ALA A 26 -12.13 -17.29 0.05
C ALA A 26 -11.12 -18.44 0.22
N ARG A 27 -11.55 -19.69 0.04
CA ARG A 27 -10.71 -20.88 0.25
C ARG A 27 -9.50 -20.95 -0.68
N ARG A 28 -9.58 -20.35 -1.88
CA ARG A 28 -8.45 -20.26 -2.82
C ARG A 28 -7.57 -19.04 -2.58
N LEU A 29 -8.15 -17.94 -2.11
CA LEU A 29 -7.45 -16.66 -1.98
C LEU A 29 -6.74 -16.50 -0.61
N LEU A 30 -7.31 -17.09 0.45
CA LEU A 30 -6.78 -17.11 1.81
C LEU A 30 -5.28 -17.43 1.92
N PRO A 31 -4.74 -18.51 1.31
CA PRO A 31 -3.33 -18.85 1.48
C PRO A 31 -2.38 -17.72 1.02
N SER A 32 -2.67 -17.08 -0.11
CA SER A 32 -1.85 -15.98 -0.63
C SER A 32 -1.97 -14.69 0.20
N PHE A 33 -3.10 -14.48 0.87
CA PHE A 33 -3.28 -13.34 1.77
C PHE A 33 -2.59 -13.56 3.10
N VAL A 34 -2.53 -14.80 3.59
CA VAL A 34 -1.76 -15.16 4.79
C VAL A 34 -0.26 -14.96 4.56
N GLU A 35 0.28 -15.38 3.42
CA GLU A 35 1.69 -15.15 3.07
C GLU A 35 2.02 -13.66 2.99
N ARG A 36 1.20 -12.89 2.27
CA ARG A 36 1.36 -11.42 2.18
C ARG A 36 1.24 -10.75 3.55
N GLY A 37 0.29 -11.18 4.38
CA GLY A 37 0.13 -10.70 5.75
C GLY A 37 1.34 -10.96 6.63
N LYS A 38 1.90 -12.18 6.57
CA LYS A 38 3.13 -12.52 7.29
C LYS A 38 4.31 -11.65 6.86
N GLN A 39 4.44 -11.39 5.55
CA GLN A 39 5.51 -10.55 5.02
C GLN A 39 5.39 -9.08 5.49
N GLN A 40 4.18 -8.54 5.53
CA GLN A 40 3.92 -7.19 6.05
C GLN A 40 4.23 -7.07 7.55
N VAL A 41 3.80 -8.05 8.35
CA VAL A 41 4.08 -8.08 9.79
C VAL A 41 5.58 -8.23 10.07
N ALA A 42 6.28 -9.08 9.30
CA ALA A 42 7.72 -9.26 9.43
C ALA A 42 8.48 -7.95 9.16
N MET A 43 8.12 -7.22 8.10
CA MET A 43 8.71 -5.92 7.78
C MET A 43 8.44 -4.88 8.87
N ALA A 44 7.19 -4.79 9.37
CA ALA A 44 6.84 -3.90 10.47
C ALA A 44 7.64 -4.21 11.75
N LYS A 45 7.81 -5.50 12.07
CA LYS A 45 8.61 -5.94 13.21
C LYS A 45 10.08 -5.54 13.07
N MET A 46 10.65 -5.63 11.87
CA MET A 46 12.01 -5.16 11.61
C MET A 46 12.13 -3.65 11.85
N ILE A 47 11.24 -2.84 11.27
CA ILE A 47 11.24 -1.37 11.45
C ILE A 47 11.12 -1.00 12.93
N GLY A 48 10.21 -1.65 13.68
CA GLY A 48 10.05 -1.43 15.11
C GLY A 48 11.30 -1.78 15.93
N GLN A 49 11.96 -2.91 15.61
CA GLN A 49 13.20 -3.30 16.28
C GLN A 49 14.34 -2.31 16.01
N PHE A 50 14.44 -1.76 14.80
CA PHE A 50 15.41 -0.72 14.48
C PHE A 50 15.13 0.58 15.25
N ALA A 51 13.86 1.01 15.33
CA ALA A 51 13.48 2.19 16.10
C ALA A 51 13.82 2.06 17.60
N VAL A 52 13.57 0.89 18.21
CA VAL A 52 13.90 0.65 19.63
C VAL A 52 15.41 0.63 19.85
N LYS A 53 16.18 -0.06 19.00
CA LYS A 53 17.64 -0.13 19.13
C LYS A 53 18.30 1.24 18.95
N GLN A 54 17.87 2.00 17.94
CA GLN A 54 18.39 3.34 17.67
C GLN A 54 18.00 4.34 18.76
N GLY A 55 16.77 4.25 19.28
CA GLY A 55 16.32 5.04 20.42
C GLY A 55 17.14 4.79 21.69
N GLN A 56 17.56 3.54 21.94
CA GLN A 56 18.42 3.22 23.10
C GLN A 56 19.81 3.82 22.97
N THR A 57 20.42 3.81 21.78
CA THR A 57 21.75 4.38 21.56
C THR A 57 21.74 5.91 21.58
N GLU A 58 20.77 6.53 20.93
CA GLU A 58 20.64 7.99 20.90
C GLU A 58 20.18 8.53 22.27
N GLY A 59 19.31 7.80 22.97
CA GLY A 59 18.88 8.12 24.33
C GLY A 59 20.04 8.14 25.32
N LYS A 60 20.92 7.13 25.29
CA LYS A 60 22.12 7.10 26.15
C LYS A 60 23.09 8.24 25.83
N ALA A 61 23.32 8.53 24.55
CA ALA A 61 24.24 9.59 24.13
C ALA A 61 23.71 11.00 24.43
N ARG A 62 22.38 11.20 24.39
CA ARG A 62 21.76 12.47 24.81
C ARG A 62 21.72 12.60 26.32
N LEU A 63 21.50 11.51 27.04
CA LEU A 63 21.50 11.50 28.50
C LEU A 63 22.88 11.81 29.07
N SER A 64 23.96 11.23 28.52
CA SER A 64 25.32 11.53 28.97
C SER A 64 25.71 12.99 28.71
N LYS A 65 25.38 13.52 27.52
CA LYS A 65 25.61 14.93 27.20
C LYS A 65 24.79 15.87 28.07
N ALA A 66 23.53 15.52 28.35
CA ALA A 66 22.68 16.29 29.24
C ALA A 66 23.21 16.25 30.69
N GLN A 67 23.78 15.14 31.12
CA GLN A 67 24.41 15.00 32.44
C GLN A 67 25.69 15.85 32.55
N GLU A 68 26.56 15.82 31.54
CA GLU A 68 27.74 16.69 31.47
C GLU A 68 27.36 18.19 31.46
N GLN A 69 26.30 18.54 30.72
CA GLN A 69 25.79 19.91 30.69
C GLN A 69 25.15 20.32 32.02
N ALA A 70 24.43 19.41 32.67
CA ALA A 70 23.86 19.66 33.99
C ALA A 70 24.97 19.86 35.05
N GLU A 71 26.02 19.04 35.05
CA GLU A 71 27.18 19.19 35.94
C GLU A 71 27.94 20.51 35.69
N ALA A 72 28.08 20.93 34.43
CA ALA A 72 28.70 22.21 34.09
C ALA A 72 27.89 23.40 34.64
N ILE A 73 26.56 23.38 34.45
CA ILE A 73 25.67 24.43 34.96
C ILE A 73 25.65 24.43 36.50
N LEU A 74 25.59 23.27 37.13
CA LEU A 74 25.62 23.14 38.59
C LEU A 74 26.94 23.65 39.20
N THR A 75 28.05 23.41 38.51
CA THR A 75 29.38 23.92 38.90
C THR A 75 29.47 25.44 38.74
N GLU A 76 28.93 25.98 37.65
CA GLU A 76 28.88 27.43 37.38
C GLU A 76 28.07 28.18 38.45
N PHE A 77 26.97 27.58 38.92
CA PHE A 77 26.15 28.14 40.00
C PHE A 77 26.62 27.77 41.42
N GLY A 78 27.75 27.06 41.57
CA GLY A 78 28.32 26.69 42.87
C GLY A 78 27.49 25.69 43.69
N LEU A 79 26.53 25.02 43.06
CA LEU A 79 25.61 24.06 43.68
C LEU A 79 26.09 22.64 43.37
N ARG A 80 27.20 22.22 43.99
CA ARG A 80 27.63 20.82 43.92
C ARG A 80 26.63 19.96 44.70
N PRO A 81 25.99 18.94 44.11
CA PRO A 81 25.10 18.08 44.87
C PRO A 81 25.96 17.28 45.86
N ALA A 82 25.72 17.48 47.15
CA ALA A 82 26.14 16.56 48.19
C ALA A 82 25.28 15.29 48.06
N ASP A 83 25.90 14.12 48.19
CA ASP A 83 25.20 12.84 48.23
C ASP A 83 24.01 12.90 49.19
N GLY A 84 22.80 12.70 48.67
CA GLY A 84 21.59 12.82 49.48
C GLY A 84 20.31 12.69 48.67
N GLY A 85 19.94 11.43 48.39
CA GLY A 85 18.63 10.91 47.99
C GLY A 85 17.51 11.88 47.59
N ASP A 86 17.16 11.82 46.31
CA ASP A 86 15.77 11.57 45.92
C ASP A 86 15.85 10.66 44.69
N GLU A 87 15.49 9.41 44.88
CA GLU A 87 15.27 8.46 43.81
C GLU A 87 14.04 8.96 43.04
N PRO A 88 14.15 9.44 41.78
CA PRO A 88 12.95 9.55 40.98
C PRO A 88 12.54 8.11 40.72
N ASP A 89 11.41 7.72 41.33
CA ASP A 89 10.64 6.53 41.01
C ASP A 89 10.86 6.14 39.54
N PRO A 90 11.13 4.86 39.22
CA PRO A 90 11.03 4.40 37.85
C PRO A 90 9.54 4.44 37.51
N VAL A 91 9.05 5.63 37.14
CA VAL A 91 7.81 5.76 36.41
C VAL A 91 8.05 4.91 35.19
N ALA A 92 7.43 3.73 35.18
CA ALA A 92 7.31 2.88 34.02
C ALA A 92 7.06 3.80 32.82
N PRO A 93 7.61 3.52 31.63
CA PRO A 93 7.21 4.26 30.45
C PRO A 93 5.72 4.00 30.27
N VAL A 94 4.90 4.88 30.87
CA VAL A 94 3.50 5.05 30.55
C VAL A 94 3.55 5.22 29.07
N ALA A 95 2.96 4.23 28.40
CA ALA A 95 2.75 4.23 26.99
C ALA A 95 2.35 5.65 26.59
N ALA A 96 3.31 6.40 26.06
CA ALA A 96 3.02 7.49 25.17
C ALA A 96 2.47 6.78 23.95
N ALA A 97 1.20 6.39 24.04
CA ALA A 97 0.36 6.35 22.87
C ALA A 97 0.62 7.69 22.19
N PRO A 98 1.17 7.71 20.98
CA PRO A 98 1.00 8.89 20.16
C PRO A 98 -0.52 8.96 19.92
N ALA A 99 -1.21 9.80 20.70
CA ALA A 99 -2.50 10.30 20.27
C ALA A 99 -2.29 10.89 18.88
N PRO A 100 -3.19 10.60 17.94
CA PRO A 100 -2.90 10.56 16.53
C PRO A 100 -2.47 11.94 16.04
N SER A 101 -1.24 12.06 15.54
CA SER A 101 -0.99 13.08 14.53
C SER A 101 -2.03 12.88 13.41
N PRO A 102 -2.63 13.97 12.92
CA PRO A 102 -3.79 13.90 12.05
C PRO A 102 -3.49 12.93 10.93
N ALA A 103 -4.42 12.00 10.71
CA ALA A 103 -4.41 11.14 9.53
C ALA A 103 -3.89 11.96 8.35
N PRO A 104 -2.90 11.49 7.58
CA PRO A 104 -2.76 12.03 6.25
C PRO A 104 -4.16 11.84 5.64
N LYS A 105 -4.87 12.97 5.42
CA LYS A 105 -5.99 13.01 4.49
C LYS A 105 -5.54 12.14 3.32
N PRO A 106 -6.34 11.17 2.85
CA PRO A 106 -6.03 10.44 1.64
C PRO A 106 -5.72 11.49 0.57
N ALA A 107 -4.43 11.71 0.33
CA ALA A 107 -3.95 12.62 -0.66
C ALA A 107 -4.33 11.93 -1.94
N ALA A 108 -5.44 12.41 -2.51
CA ALA A 108 -5.88 12.10 -3.84
C ALA A 108 -6.04 10.57 -4.06
N THR A 109 -7.27 10.06 -3.96
CA THR A 109 -7.93 9.64 -5.22
C THR A 109 -7.19 10.25 -6.40
N PRO A 110 -6.66 9.49 -7.38
CA PRO A 110 -6.34 10.07 -8.66
C PRO A 110 -7.60 10.83 -9.04
N ARG A 111 -7.51 12.16 -8.93
CA ARG A 111 -8.55 13.06 -9.35
C ARG A 111 -8.85 12.53 -10.72
N ALA A 112 -10.09 12.09 -10.91
CA ALA A 112 -10.64 11.91 -12.22
C ALA A 112 -10.39 13.24 -12.93
N ALA A 113 -9.24 13.34 -13.58
CA ALA A 113 -9.07 14.16 -14.74
C ALA A 113 -10.24 13.70 -15.58
N LYS A 114 -11.20 14.62 -15.78
CA LYS A 114 -12.24 14.48 -16.79
C LYS A 114 -11.62 13.72 -17.95
N PRO A 115 -12.13 12.54 -18.34
CA PRO A 115 -11.65 11.89 -19.53
C PRO A 115 -11.81 12.94 -20.63
N ALA A 116 -10.70 13.41 -21.19
CA ALA A 116 -10.74 13.91 -22.53
C ALA A 116 -11.29 12.72 -23.32
N VAL A 117 -12.56 12.81 -23.71
CA VAL A 117 -13.30 11.80 -24.45
C VAL A 117 -12.60 11.66 -25.80
N ARG A 118 -11.54 10.85 -25.81
CA ARG A 118 -10.87 10.33 -26.99
C ARG A 118 -10.45 8.90 -26.59
N SER A 119 -10.75 7.93 -27.42
CA SER A 119 -10.54 6.48 -27.22
C SER A 119 -11.55 5.73 -26.35
N SER A 120 -12.82 5.79 -26.73
CA SER A 120 -13.69 4.60 -26.57
C SER A 120 -13.84 3.87 -27.90
N ALA A 121 -13.90 4.60 -29.03
CA ALA A 121 -14.05 4.03 -30.37
C ALA A 121 -12.79 3.30 -30.90
N ALA A 122 -11.59 3.69 -30.47
CA ALA A 122 -10.34 3.04 -30.92
C ALA A 122 -10.08 1.70 -30.20
N ALA A 123 -10.55 1.55 -28.96
CA ALA A 123 -10.49 0.31 -28.20
C ALA A 123 -11.50 -0.74 -28.68
N THR A 124 -12.57 -0.34 -29.37
CA THR A 124 -13.59 -1.25 -29.92
C THR A 124 -13.05 -2.14 -31.04
N GLY A 125 -11.91 -1.79 -31.63
CA GLY A 125 -11.23 -2.57 -32.67
C GLY A 125 -10.17 -3.55 -32.17
N LEU A 126 -9.89 -3.61 -30.85
CA LEU A 126 -8.96 -4.57 -30.27
C LEU A 126 -9.67 -5.90 -29.97
N ALA A 127 -8.96 -7.02 -30.11
CA ALA A 127 -9.46 -8.36 -29.78
C ALA A 127 -9.88 -8.53 -28.30
N ILE A 128 -9.52 -7.56 -27.45
CA ILE A 128 -9.93 -7.49 -26.04
C ILE A 128 -11.02 -6.41 -25.89
N PRO A 129 -12.27 -6.80 -25.60
CA PRO A 129 -13.35 -5.85 -25.34
C PRO A 129 -13.05 -4.96 -24.14
N ASP A 130 -13.46 -3.69 -24.23
CA ASP A 130 -13.33 -2.67 -23.17
C ASP A 130 -11.91 -2.54 -22.59
N TYR A 131 -10.89 -2.76 -23.43
CA TYR A 131 -9.49 -2.83 -23.05
C TYR A 131 -9.02 -1.69 -22.12
N ASP A 132 -9.42 -0.45 -22.40
CA ASP A 132 -9.01 0.73 -21.61
C ASP A 132 -9.58 0.78 -20.18
N SER A 133 -10.72 0.11 -19.97
CA SER A 133 -11.38 -0.01 -18.67
C SER A 133 -10.80 -1.14 -17.82
N LEU A 134 -10.10 -2.09 -18.44
CA LEU A 134 -9.52 -3.24 -17.75
C LEU A 134 -8.23 -2.88 -17.01
N ALA A 135 -8.03 -3.52 -15.86
CA ALA A 135 -6.76 -3.48 -15.14
C ALA A 135 -5.72 -4.40 -15.81
N ALA A 136 -4.43 -4.11 -15.66
CA ALA A 136 -3.37 -4.93 -16.26
C ALA A 136 -3.45 -6.41 -15.85
N SER A 137 -3.86 -6.71 -14.62
CA SER A 137 -4.10 -8.07 -14.13
C SER A 137 -5.22 -8.82 -14.85
N GLN A 138 -6.21 -8.11 -15.40
CA GLN A 138 -7.31 -8.69 -16.17
C GLN A 138 -6.94 -8.85 -17.65
N VAL A 139 -6.05 -8.00 -18.16
CA VAL A 139 -5.57 -8.04 -19.54
C VAL A 139 -4.56 -9.18 -19.75
N ILE A 140 -3.61 -9.38 -18.81
CA ILE A 140 -2.52 -10.36 -18.94
C ILE A 140 -3.01 -11.79 -19.26
N PRO A 141 -4.03 -12.36 -18.59
CA PRO A 141 -4.53 -13.70 -18.92
C PRO A 141 -5.14 -13.78 -20.33
N ARG A 142 -5.71 -12.67 -20.83
CA ARG A 142 -6.32 -12.61 -22.16
C ARG A 142 -5.27 -12.54 -23.26
N LEU A 143 -4.12 -11.89 -23.01
CA LEU A 143 -3.01 -11.84 -23.96
C LEU A 143 -2.45 -13.23 -24.32
N ALA A 144 -2.51 -14.19 -23.40
CA ALA A 144 -1.99 -15.54 -23.63
C ALA A 144 -2.78 -16.35 -24.67
N GLY A 145 -4.01 -15.93 -24.99
CA GLY A 145 -4.86 -16.58 -25.99
C GLY A 145 -4.94 -15.83 -27.32
N LEU A 146 -4.18 -14.74 -27.50
CA LEU A 146 -4.18 -13.94 -28.72
C LEU A 146 -3.12 -14.41 -29.70
N GLU A 147 -3.40 -14.28 -31.00
CA GLU A 147 -2.43 -14.57 -32.05
C GLU A 147 -1.36 -13.46 -32.17
N ALA A 148 -0.23 -13.76 -32.81
CA ALA A 148 0.90 -12.84 -32.94
C ALA A 148 0.52 -11.48 -33.58
N ALA A 149 -0.39 -11.49 -34.56
CA ALA A 149 -0.89 -10.28 -35.20
C ALA A 149 -1.74 -9.42 -34.25
N GLU A 150 -2.55 -10.07 -33.41
CA GLU A 150 -3.39 -9.42 -32.40
C GLU A 150 -2.54 -8.85 -31.26
N LEU A 151 -1.49 -9.58 -30.86
CA LEU A 151 -0.50 -9.10 -29.88
C LEU A 151 0.23 -7.84 -30.36
N GLU A 152 0.60 -7.76 -31.64
CA GLU A 152 1.24 -6.56 -32.19
C GLU A 152 0.28 -5.36 -32.27
N ALA A 153 -0.99 -5.62 -32.57
CA ALA A 153 -2.04 -4.59 -32.51
C ALA A 153 -2.20 -4.05 -31.08
N VAL A 154 -2.21 -4.93 -30.07
CA VAL A 154 -2.26 -4.53 -28.65
C VAL A 154 -1.01 -3.76 -28.24
N ARG A 155 0.19 -4.18 -28.70
CA ARG A 155 1.45 -3.49 -28.42
C ARG A 155 1.45 -2.06 -28.96
N SER A 156 1.07 -1.90 -30.23
CA SER A 156 0.97 -0.60 -30.90
C SER A 156 -0.06 0.30 -30.20
N TYR A 157 -1.21 -0.26 -29.82
CA TYR A 157 -2.23 0.44 -29.07
C TYR A 157 -1.72 0.91 -27.70
N GLU A 158 -1.15 0.01 -26.89
CA GLU A 158 -0.69 0.34 -25.54
C GLU A 158 0.45 1.38 -25.55
N ALA A 159 1.36 1.30 -26.52
CA ALA A 159 2.45 2.25 -26.69
C ALA A 159 1.95 3.67 -27.04
N GLY A 160 0.85 3.78 -27.80
CA GLY A 160 0.22 5.06 -28.16
C GLY A 160 -0.77 5.61 -27.13
N HIS A 161 -1.13 4.83 -26.10
CA HIS A 161 -2.15 5.21 -25.11
C HIS A 161 -1.55 5.33 -23.70
N ARG A 162 -1.84 4.38 -22.80
CA ARG A 162 -1.43 4.47 -21.38
C ARG A 162 0.00 4.01 -21.12
N GLY A 163 0.64 3.28 -22.04
CA GLY A 163 2.04 2.87 -21.92
C GLY A 163 2.34 1.99 -20.70
N ARG A 164 1.40 1.12 -20.29
CA ARG A 164 1.57 0.23 -19.13
C ARG A 164 2.68 -0.79 -19.39
N LYS A 165 3.82 -0.60 -18.73
CA LYS A 165 5.03 -1.43 -18.89
C LYS A 165 4.79 -2.93 -18.66
N THR A 166 3.91 -3.30 -17.75
CA THR A 166 3.60 -4.71 -17.47
C THR A 166 2.95 -5.42 -18.65
N ILE A 167 2.08 -4.72 -19.39
CA ILE A 167 1.41 -5.27 -20.57
C ILE A 167 2.42 -5.38 -21.72
N LEU A 168 3.17 -4.30 -22.01
CA LEU A 168 4.20 -4.30 -23.04
C LEU A 168 5.26 -5.39 -22.82
N GLY A 169 5.69 -5.60 -21.56
CA GLY A 169 6.62 -6.66 -21.20
C GLY A 169 6.03 -8.06 -21.42
N LYS A 170 4.75 -8.26 -21.09
CA LYS A 170 4.09 -9.56 -21.31
C LYS A 170 3.89 -9.86 -22.80
N VAL A 171 3.54 -8.85 -23.60
CA VAL A 171 3.42 -9.01 -25.06
C VAL A 171 4.77 -9.37 -25.68
N ALA A 172 5.85 -8.67 -25.30
CA ALA A 172 7.20 -8.99 -25.79
C ALA A 172 7.66 -10.40 -25.40
N GLN A 173 7.28 -10.88 -24.21
CA GLN A 173 7.54 -12.27 -23.80
C GLN A 173 6.80 -13.26 -24.69
N LEU A 174 5.51 -13.07 -24.92
CA LEU A 174 4.69 -13.98 -25.73
C LEU A 174 5.03 -13.96 -27.22
N GLN A 175 5.65 -12.87 -27.72
CA GLN A 175 6.16 -12.79 -29.09
C GLN A 175 7.54 -13.45 -29.27
N GLY A 176 8.23 -13.76 -28.17
CA GLY A 176 9.55 -14.41 -28.16
C GLY A 176 9.54 -15.88 -27.75
N GLU A 177 8.38 -16.41 -27.33
CA GLU A 177 8.11 -17.84 -27.13
C GLU A 177 7.55 -18.46 -28.41
#